data_AF-T4VMC5-F1
#
_entry.id   AF-T4VMC5-F1
#
_cell.length_a   1.000
_cell.length_b   1.000
_cell.length_c   1.000
_cell.angle_alpha   90.00
_cell.angle_beta   90.00
_cell.angle_gamma   90.00
#
_symmetry.space_group_name_H-M   'P 1'
#
loop_
_entity.id
_entity.type
_entity.pdbx_description
1 polymer ?
#
loop_
_entity_poly.entity_id
_entity_poly.type
_entity_poly.pdbx_seq_one_letter_code
_entity_poly.pdbx_strand_id
1 'polypeptide(L)'
;MFGKILDYNVKNNIINIQYEKIETKVSIVNSNIINFFVPIFRRKQNSYAIENLKFEDCDFEVIEVNDYIQIKTSELTVNIYDEFKIDIYI
;
A
#
# COMPACT_ATOMS: atom_id res chain seq x y z
N MET A 1 -16.15 2.34 -6.24
CA MET A 1 -15.99 1.98 -4.82
C MET A 1 -15.50 0.55 -4.77
N PHE A 2 -14.36 0.34 -4.13
CA PHE A 2 -13.50 -0.85 -4.09
C PHE A 2 -14.16 -2.00 -3.31
N GLY A 3 -15.07 -1.68 -2.39
CA GLY A 3 -15.70 -2.61 -1.46
C GLY A 3 -14.94 -2.73 -0.14
N LYS A 4 -15.29 -3.75 0.63
CA LYS A 4 -14.61 -4.09 1.89
C LYS A 4 -13.26 -4.75 1.66
N ILE A 5 -12.33 -4.59 2.60
CA ILE A 5 -11.10 -5.39 2.67
C ILE A 5 -11.50 -6.84 2.95
N LEU A 6 -10.94 -7.76 2.17
CA LEU A 6 -11.16 -9.21 2.33
C LEU A 6 -9.94 -9.90 2.93
N ASP A 7 -8.75 -9.54 2.45
CA ASP A 7 -7.47 -10.11 2.88
C ASP A 7 -6.31 -9.22 2.40
N TYR A 8 -5.10 -9.50 2.89
CA TYR A 8 -3.87 -8.91 2.38
C TYR A 8 -2.72 -9.91 2.36
N ASN A 9 -1.78 -9.69 1.44
CA ASN A 9 -0.54 -10.45 1.38
C ASN A 9 0.67 -9.52 1.32
N VAL A 10 1.68 -9.85 2.10
CA VAL A 10 2.96 -9.15 2.11
C VAL A 10 4.00 -10.00 1.36
N LYS A 11 4.62 -9.42 0.33
CA LYS A 11 5.73 -10.02 -0.40
C LYS A 11 6.84 -8.99 -0.56
N ASN A 12 7.97 -9.23 0.11
CA ASN A 12 9.06 -8.28 0.24
C ASN A 12 8.53 -6.96 0.83
N ASN A 13 8.68 -5.85 0.12
CA ASN A 13 8.22 -4.51 0.48
C ASN A 13 6.89 -4.13 -0.21
N ILE A 14 6.15 -5.12 -0.71
CA ILE A 14 4.88 -4.92 -1.41
C ILE A 14 3.76 -5.57 -0.61
N ILE A 15 2.73 -4.80 -0.30
CA ILE A 15 1.50 -5.23 0.32
C ILE A 15 0.42 -5.20 -0.76
N ASN A 16 -0.11 -6.37 -1.12
CA ASN A 16 -1.29 -6.46 -1.98
C ASN A 16 -2.52 -6.58 -1.08
N ILE A 17 -3.49 -5.69 -1.29
CA ILE A 17 -4.72 -5.64 -0.50
C ILE A 17 -5.87 -6.01 -1.42
N GLN A 18 -6.56 -7.10 -1.07
CA GLN A 18 -7.70 -7.60 -1.79
C GLN A 18 -8.97 -6.96 -1.24
N TYR A 19 -9.69 -6.23 -2.09
CA TYR A 19 -11.04 -5.77 -1.82
C TYR A 19 -12.07 -6.62 -2.57
N GLU A 20 -13.34 -6.48 -2.23
CA GLU A 20 -14.44 -7.19 -2.91
C GLU A 20 -14.46 -7.01 -4.43
N LYS A 21 -14.03 -5.85 -4.94
CA LYS A 21 -14.17 -5.51 -6.36
C LYS A 21 -12.84 -5.29 -7.08
N ILE A 22 -11.73 -5.15 -6.36
CA ILE A 22 -10.42 -4.86 -6.95
C ILE A 22 -9.28 -5.23 -6.01
N GLU A 23 -8.14 -5.58 -6.58
CA GLU A 23 -6.88 -5.73 -5.85
C GLU A 23 -6.06 -4.45 -5.99
N THR A 24 -5.47 -3.98 -4.90
CA THR A 24 -4.62 -2.79 -4.87
C THR A 24 -3.23 -3.15 -4.38
N LYS A 25 -2.25 -2.30 -4.71
CA LYS A 25 -0.86 -2.52 -4.35
C LYS A 25 -0.31 -1.33 -3.60
N VAL A 26 0.26 -1.58 -2.44
CA VAL A 26 1.04 -0.63 -1.66
C VAL A 26 2.49 -1.07 -1.68
N SER A 27 3.42 -0.18 -2.00
CA SER A 27 4.85 -0.50 -2.07
C SER A 27 5.62 0.48 -1.20
N ILE A 28 6.39 -0.07 -0.25
CA ILE A 28 7.24 0.72 0.65
C ILE A 28 8.57 0.94 -0.08
N VAL A 29 8.84 2.19 -0.44
CA VAL A 29 10.07 2.56 -1.18
C VAL A 29 11.22 2.75 -0.19
N ASN A 30 10.94 3.43 0.92
CA ASN A 30 11.78 3.54 2.12
C ASN A 30 10.90 3.98 3.30
N SER A 31 11.51 4.34 4.44
CA SER A 31 10.78 4.73 5.66
C SER A 31 9.79 5.89 5.45
N ASN A 32 10.06 6.79 4.50
CA ASN A 32 9.32 8.05 4.32
C ASN A 32 8.53 8.11 3.01
N ILE A 33 8.66 7.08 2.16
CA ILE A 33 8.06 7.06 0.82
C ILE A 33 7.28 5.77 0.66
N ILE A 34 5.96 5.91 0.51
CA ILE A 34 5.02 4.82 0.27
C ILE A 34 4.27 5.11 -1.03
N ASN A 35 4.23 4.12 -1.92
CA ASN A 35 3.57 4.22 -3.22
C ASN A 35 2.26 3.42 -3.21
N PHE A 36 1.15 4.08 -3.52
CA PHE A 36 -0.19 3.49 -3.61
C PHE A 36 -0.61 3.34 -5.07
N PHE A 37 -1.01 2.13 -5.48
CA PHE A 37 -1.39 1.84 -6.86
C PHE A 37 -2.70 1.07 -6.94
N VAL A 38 -3.58 1.55 -7.82
CA VAL A 38 -4.87 0.92 -8.12
C VAL A 38 -5.00 0.68 -9.63
N PRO A 39 -5.22 -0.57 -10.08
CA PRO A 39 -5.28 -0.93 -11.49
C PRO A 39 -6.66 -0.65 -12.13
N ILE A 40 -7.22 0.57 -11.97
CA ILE A 40 -8.58 0.88 -12.49
C ILE A 40 -8.64 0.86 -14.02
N PHE A 41 -7.65 1.47 -14.69
CA PHE A 41 -7.65 1.66 -16.15
C PHE A 41 -6.55 0.88 -16.88
N ARG A 42 -5.49 0.45 -16.19
CA ARG A 42 -4.36 -0.28 -16.76
C ARG A 42 -3.78 -1.25 -15.74
N ARG A 43 -3.45 -2.48 -16.17
CA ARG A 43 -2.79 -3.51 -15.34
C ARG A 43 -1.31 -3.22 -15.03
N LYS A 44 -0.67 -2.30 -15.76
CA LYS A 44 0.73 -1.89 -15.57
C LYS A 44 0.89 -0.38 -15.64
N GLN A 45 1.72 0.17 -14.75
CA GLN A 45 2.11 1.58 -14.76
C GLN A 45 3.53 1.70 -15.31
N ASN A 46 3.69 2.43 -16.41
CA ASN A 46 4.96 3.05 -16.77
C ASN A 46 4.85 4.51 -16.33
N SER A 47 5.49 4.87 -15.22
CA SER A 47 5.59 6.28 -14.85
C SER A 47 6.72 6.90 -15.66
N TYR A 48 6.39 7.74 -16.64
CA TYR A 48 7.38 8.42 -17.49
C TYR A 48 8.23 9.44 -16.73
N ALA A 49 7.82 9.85 -15.52
CA ALA A 49 8.52 10.80 -14.66
C ALA A 49 9.40 10.14 -13.59
N ILE A 50 9.24 8.84 -13.35
CA ILE A 50 10.05 8.10 -12.37
C ILE A 50 11.10 7.31 -13.16
N GLU A 51 12.29 7.88 -13.31
CA GLU A 51 13.35 7.26 -14.11
C GLU A 51 14.10 6.15 -13.35
N ASN A 52 14.20 6.24 -12.00
CA ASN A 52 14.96 5.29 -11.17
C ASN A 52 14.37 5.18 -9.74
N LEU A 53 13.24 4.47 -9.59
CA LEU A 53 12.72 4.16 -8.25
C LEU A 53 13.69 3.18 -7.57
N LYS A 54 14.49 3.67 -6.60
CA LYS A 54 15.36 2.83 -5.77
C LYS A 54 14.58 2.44 -4.53
N PHE A 55 14.39 1.14 -4.36
CA PHE A 55 13.88 0.58 -3.13
C PHE A 55 15.05 0.47 -2.15
N GLU A 56 14.93 1.07 -0.99
CA GLU A 56 15.88 0.93 0.10
C GLU A 56 15.31 -0.11 1.08
N ASP A 57 16.18 -0.95 1.62
CA ASP A 57 15.78 -1.88 2.68
C ASP A 57 15.35 -1.06 3.90
N CYS A 58 14.09 -1.24 4.30
CA CYS A 58 13.48 -0.58 5.44
C CYS A 58 12.65 -1.60 6.20
N ASP A 59 12.79 -1.60 7.52
CA ASP A 59 11.93 -2.36 8.39
C ASP A 59 10.53 -1.72 8.43
N PHE A 60 9.51 -2.57 8.35
CA PHE A 60 8.13 -2.14 8.49
C PHE A 60 7.29 -3.27 9.10
N GLU A 61 6.21 -2.87 9.75
CA GLU A 61 5.24 -3.78 10.33
C GLU A 61 3.89 -3.60 9.64
N VAL A 62 3.18 -4.71 9.45
CA VAL A 62 1.80 -4.70 8.95
C VAL A 62 0.94 -5.44 9.96
N ILE A 63 -0.03 -4.73 10.53
CA ILE A 63 -0.98 -5.29 11.50
C ILE A 63 -2.40 -5.04 11.04
N GLU A 64 -3.27 -6.02 11.27
CA GLU A 64 -4.70 -5.86 11.09
C GLU A 64 -5.31 -5.36 12.40
N VAL A 65 -6.04 -4.25 12.34
CA VAL A 65 -6.67 -3.63 13.52
C VAL A 65 -8.13 -3.35 13.20
N ASN A 66 -9.01 -4.25 13.65
CA ASN A 66 -10.46 -4.18 13.48
C ASN A 66 -10.88 -3.92 12.02
N ASP A 67 -11.00 -2.65 11.63
CA ASP A 67 -11.58 -2.19 10.37
C ASP A 67 -10.51 -1.62 9.40
N TYR A 68 -9.22 -1.75 9.72
CA TYR A 68 -8.13 -1.29 8.86
C TYR A 68 -6.87 -2.13 8.94
N ILE A 69 -6.07 -2.05 7.88
CA ILE A 69 -4.70 -2.52 7.85
C ILE A 69 -3.80 -1.33 8.19
N GLN A 70 -2.98 -1.47 9.22
CA GLN A 70 -1.94 -0.50 9.56
C GLN A 70 -0.59 -0.96 9.01
N ILE A 71 0.08 -0.05 8.30
CA ILE A 71 1.47 -0.20 7.88
C ILE A 71 2.27 0.83 8.66
N LYS A 72 3.29 0.38 9.37
CA LYS A 72 4.15 1.24 10.18
C LYS A 72 5.61 1.09 9.76
N THR A 73 6.25 2.20 9.41
CA THR A 73 7.70 2.31 9.25
C THR A 73 8.28 3.05 10.46
N SER A 74 9.59 3.34 10.45
CA SER A 74 10.20 4.19 11.47
C SER A 74 9.69 5.64 11.48
N GLU A 75 9.05 6.09 10.39
CA GLU A 75 8.80 7.52 10.13
C GLU A 75 7.36 7.79 9.64
N LEU A 76 6.62 6.76 9.24
CA LEU A 76 5.24 6.87 8.78
C LEU A 76 4.38 5.78 9.40
N THR A 77 3.16 6.18 9.76
CA THR A 77 2.06 5.26 10.02
C THR A 77 0.97 5.50 8.98
N VAL A 78 0.55 4.42 8.31
CA VAL A 78 -0.47 4.43 7.28
C VAL A 78 -1.60 3.51 7.71
N ASN A 79 -2.81 4.03 7.82
CA ASN A 79 -4.01 3.22 8.04
C ASN A 79 -4.78 3.12 6.72
N ILE A 80 -5.12 1.90 6.32
CA ILE A 80 -5.85 1.62 5.08
C ILE A 80 -7.17 0.94 5.43
N TYR A 81 -8.26 1.59 5.06
CA TYR A 81 -9.62 1.17 5.38
C TYR A 81 -10.33 0.61 4.14
N ASP A 82 -11.52 0.07 4.36
CA ASP A 82 -12.51 -0.18 3.33
C ASP A 82 -12.59 0.97 2.32
N GLU A 83 -12.93 0.62 1.08
CA GLU A 83 -13.06 1.57 -0.02
C GLU A 83 -11.75 2.26 -0.41
N PHE A 84 -10.60 1.71 -0.01
CA PHE A 84 -9.26 2.25 -0.26
C PHE A 84 -9.09 3.68 0.27
N LYS A 85 -9.69 3.98 1.42
CA LYS A 85 -9.44 5.22 2.16
C LYS A 85 -8.15 5.07 2.95
N ILE A 86 -7.32 6.10 2.94
CA ILE A 86 -5.97 6.03 3.48
C ILE A 86 -5.72 7.26 4.33
N ASP A 87 -5.32 7.03 5.59
CA ASP A 87 -4.77 8.05 6.48
C ASP A 87 -3.26 7.88 6.56
N ILE A 88 -2.52 8.98 6.51
CA ILE A 88 -1.05 9.01 6.55
C ILE A 88 -0.63 10.03 7.61
N TYR A 89 0.17 9.60 8.58
CA TYR A 89 0.69 10.46 9.66
C TYR A 89 2.08 10.00 10.11
N ILE A 90 2.76 10.87 10.86
CA ILE A 90 4.11 10.67 11.42
C ILE A 90 3.95 10.31 12.89
#